data_AF-A0A7J2TZL3-F1
#
_entry.id   AF-A0A7J2TZL3-F1
#
_cell.length_a   1.000
_cell.length_b   1.000
_cell.length_c   1.000
_cell.angle_alpha   90.00
_cell.angle_beta   90.00
_cell.angle_gamma   90.00
#
_symmetry.space_group_name_H-M   'P 1'
#
loop_
_entity.id
_entity.type
_entity.pdbx_description
1 polymer ?
#
loop_
_entity_poly.entity_id
_entity_poly.type
_entity_poly.pdbx_seq_one_letter_code
_entity_poly.pdbx_strand_id
1 'polypeptide(L)'
;MKVMVLRNTPYIPALGTSLQKGSEERIPRIYAQILEELGYVEILDKVPSTQELTKLRFSHIQQRTMLMKLDDYFYISISNMIAKLEEKAKKEADITLLRIVERAKEDFNEIHNIRIANILRAIQFRSLDTVLKFLTIEERTLATSLYKLLECWLQKYTLLR
;
A
#
# COMPACT_ATOMS: atom_id res chain seq x y z
N MET A 1 -10.04 -10.22 1.57
CA MET A 1 -9.47 -10.03 2.91
C MET A 1 -10.05 -11.10 3.81
N LYS A 2 -9.22 -11.84 4.55
CA LYS A 2 -9.68 -12.87 5.47
C LYS A 2 -10.17 -12.21 6.77
N VAL A 3 -11.36 -12.57 7.23
CA VAL A 3 -11.96 -12.03 8.45
C VAL A 3 -12.56 -13.16 9.30
N MET A 4 -12.57 -12.98 10.61
CA MET A 4 -13.33 -13.77 11.57
C MET A 4 -14.63 -13.05 11.89
N VAL A 5 -15.77 -13.71 11.80
CA VAL A 5 -17.07 -13.09 12.07
C VAL A 5 -17.37 -13.18 13.56
N LEU A 6 -17.48 -12.03 14.24
CA LEU A 6 -17.74 -11.94 15.67
C LEU A 6 -19.24 -11.97 16.01
N ARG A 7 -20.09 -11.51 15.09
CA ARG A 7 -21.55 -11.40 15.25
C ARG A 7 -22.27 -11.82 13.97
N ASN A 8 -23.41 -12.47 14.12
CA ASN A 8 -24.29 -12.75 12.99
C ASN A 8 -24.71 -11.44 12.33
N THR A 9 -24.62 -11.39 11.01
CA THR A 9 -25.15 -10.26 10.23
C THR A 9 -26.41 -10.72 9.49
N PRO A 10 -27.41 -9.84 9.33
CA PRO A 10 -28.49 -10.09 8.38
C PRO A 10 -27.91 -10.17 6.96
N TYR A 11 -28.73 -10.56 5.98
CA TYR A 11 -28.31 -10.59 4.59
C TYR A 11 -27.72 -9.24 4.16
N ILE A 12 -26.47 -9.23 3.70
CA ILE A 12 -25.76 -8.05 3.23
C ILE A 12 -25.83 -8.05 1.70
N PRO A 13 -26.65 -7.18 1.07
CA PRO A 13 -26.81 -7.17 -0.39
C PRO A 13 -25.48 -6.99 -1.13
N ALA A 14 -24.57 -6.19 -0.56
CA ALA A 14 -23.26 -5.93 -1.13
C ALA A 14 -22.31 -7.14 -1.15
N LEU A 15 -22.52 -8.12 -0.25
CA LEU A 15 -21.76 -9.36 -0.21
C LEU A 15 -22.54 -10.53 -0.82
N GLY A 16 -23.84 -10.34 -1.12
CA GLY A 16 -24.73 -11.39 -1.61
C GLY A 16 -24.98 -12.51 -0.59
N THR A 17 -24.63 -12.30 0.69
CA THR A 17 -24.74 -13.33 1.74
C THR A 17 -24.85 -12.71 3.14
N SER A 18 -25.26 -13.53 4.11
CA SER A 18 -25.19 -13.23 5.55
C SER A 18 -23.93 -13.85 6.15
N LEU A 19 -23.25 -13.14 7.05
CA LEU A 19 -22.09 -13.67 7.76
C LEU A 19 -22.53 -14.36 9.07
N GLN A 20 -22.06 -15.59 9.29
CA GLN A 20 -22.35 -16.38 10.49
C GLN A 20 -21.25 -16.21 11.53
N LYS A 21 -21.62 -15.99 12.78
CA LYS A 21 -20.70 -15.87 13.91
C LYS A 21 -19.82 -17.11 14.03
N GLY A 22 -18.52 -16.89 14.17
CA GLY A 22 -17.50 -17.92 14.29
C GLY A 22 -16.99 -18.46 12.95
N SER A 23 -17.52 -18.01 11.82
CA SER A 23 -16.99 -18.39 10.51
C SER A 23 -15.80 -17.52 10.11
N GLU A 24 -14.87 -18.11 9.37
CA GLU A 24 -13.83 -17.39 8.66
C GLU A 24 -14.29 -17.16 7.21
N GLU A 25 -14.33 -15.91 6.79
CA GLU A 25 -14.83 -15.54 5.47
C GLU A 25 -13.80 -14.69 4.71
N ARG A 26 -13.87 -14.75 3.37
CA ARG A 26 -13.10 -13.86 2.50
C ARG A 26 -14.02 -12.82 1.88
N ILE A 27 -13.92 -11.59 2.38
CA ILE A 27 -14.73 -10.47 1.90
C ILE A 27 -13.85 -9.35 1.32
N PRO A 28 -14.40 -8.46 0.46
CA PRO A 28 -13.67 -7.31 -0.03
C PRO A 28 -13.22 -6.38 1.10
N ARG A 29 -12.06 -5.75 0.93
CA ARG A 29 -11.39 -4.94 1.96
C ARG A 29 -12.26 -3.81 2.52
N ILE A 30 -12.99 -3.11 1.65
CA ILE A 30 -13.85 -2.00 2.06
C ILE A 30 -14.91 -2.48 3.06
N TYR A 31 -15.61 -3.57 2.73
CA TYR A 31 -16.63 -4.13 3.63
C TYR A 31 -16.01 -4.67 4.92
N ALA A 32 -14.84 -5.29 4.85
CA ALA A 32 -14.15 -5.76 6.04
C ALA A 32 -13.77 -4.63 7.00
N GLN A 33 -13.29 -3.49 6.49
CA GLN A 33 -12.96 -2.33 7.32
C GLN A 33 -14.21 -1.76 7.99
N ILE A 34 -15.30 -1.57 7.23
CA ILE A 34 -16.57 -1.05 7.77
C ILE A 34 -17.13 -2.01 8.82
N LEU A 35 -17.13 -3.32 8.54
CA LEU A 35 -17.66 -4.33 9.47
C LEU A 35 -16.77 -4.49 10.71
N GLU A 36 -15.46 -4.25 10.61
CA GLU A 36 -14.55 -4.23 11.76
C GLU A 36 -14.83 -3.02 12.66
N GLU A 37 -14.97 -1.82 12.08
CA GLU A 37 -15.31 -0.60 12.82
C GLU A 37 -16.66 -0.71 13.54
N LEU A 38 -17.62 -1.42 12.94
CA LEU A 38 -18.93 -1.70 13.53
C LEU A 38 -18.91 -2.90 14.51
N GLY A 39 -17.79 -3.58 14.68
CA GLY A 39 -17.62 -4.71 15.61
C GLY A 39 -18.30 -6.02 15.18
N TYR A 40 -18.56 -6.21 13.90
CA TYR A 40 -19.14 -7.44 13.34
C TYR A 40 -18.09 -8.48 12.93
N VAL A 41 -16.92 -8.03 12.50
CA VAL A 41 -15.83 -8.91 12.07
C VAL A 41 -14.50 -8.44 12.66
N GLU A 42 -13.53 -9.34 12.72
CA GLU A 42 -12.14 -9.06 13.04
C GLU A 42 -11.28 -9.41 11.82
N ILE A 43 -10.45 -8.47 11.36
CA ILE A 43 -9.59 -8.72 10.20
C ILE A 43 -8.46 -9.65 10.61
N LEU A 44 -8.39 -10.83 9.99
CA LEU A 44 -7.35 -11.82 10.23
C LEU A 44 -6.09 -11.61 9.36
N ASP A 45 -6.24 -10.91 8.24
CA ASP A 45 -5.09 -10.56 7.40
C ASP A 45 -4.13 -9.64 8.18
N LYS A 46 -2.84 -9.98 8.17
CA LYS A 46 -1.81 -9.18 8.85
C LYS A 46 -1.79 -7.77 8.29
N VAL A 47 -2.23 -6.81 9.10
CA VAL A 47 -1.86 -5.41 8.91
C VAL A 47 -0.35 -5.35 9.06
N PRO A 48 0.40 -4.80 8.08
CA PRO A 48 1.83 -4.67 8.20
C PRO A 48 2.16 -3.90 9.49
N SER A 49 3.14 -4.36 10.24
CA SER A 49 3.63 -3.71 11.46
C SER A 49 4.69 -2.66 11.15
N THR A 50 4.92 -1.75 12.09
CA THR A 50 6.02 -0.76 11.99
C THR A 50 7.39 -1.43 11.86
N GLN A 51 7.58 -2.57 12.54
CA GLN A 51 8.82 -3.36 12.43
C GLN A 51 9.01 -3.96 11.04
N GLU A 52 7.95 -4.46 10.42
CA GLU A 52 8.00 -4.97 9.04
C GLU A 52 8.28 -3.83 8.05
N LEU A 53 7.69 -2.65 8.25
CA LEU A 53 7.99 -1.46 7.45
C LEU A 53 9.46 -1.06 7.55
N THR A 54 10.03 -1.03 8.76
CA THR A 54 11.44 -0.74 8.96
C THR A 54 12.34 -1.77 8.28
N LYS A 55 12.03 -3.07 8.37
CA LYS A 55 12.75 -4.15 7.66
C LYS A 55 12.68 -3.97 6.14
N LEU A 56 11.51 -3.61 5.64
CA LEU A 56 11.29 -3.36 4.21
C LEU A 56 12.11 -2.16 3.73
N ARG A 57 12.16 -1.08 4.52
CA ARG A 57 13.01 0.09 4.26
C ARG A 57 14.48 -0.31 4.18
N PHE A 58 14.99 -1.04 5.17
CA PHE A 58 16.37 -1.53 5.15
C PHE A 58 16.69 -2.36 3.90
N SER A 59 15.76 -3.22 3.48
CA SER A 59 15.92 -4.02 2.26
C SER A 59 16.02 -3.14 1.01
N HIS A 60 15.21 -2.07 0.91
CA HIS A 60 15.29 -1.09 -0.17
C HIS A 60 16.58 -0.27 -0.15
N ILE A 61 17.10 0.07 1.03
CA ILE A 61 18.39 0.78 1.16
C ILE A 61 19.54 -0.11 0.70
N GLN A 62 19.55 -1.39 1.10
CA GLN A 62 20.59 -2.35 0.69
C GLN A 62 20.56 -2.62 -0.82
N GLN A 63 19.36 -2.74 -1.40
CA GLN A 63 19.15 -3.00 -2.82
C GLN A 63 18.72 -1.73 -3.56
N ARG A 64 19.38 -0.59 -3.30
CA ARG A 64 18.93 0.73 -3.77
C ARG A 64 18.72 0.87 -5.27
N THR A 65 19.37 0.02 -6.07
CA THR A 65 19.28 0.03 -7.54
C THR A 65 18.23 -0.92 -8.12
N MET A 66 17.62 -1.77 -7.29
CA MET A 66 16.67 -2.80 -7.73
C MET A 66 15.29 -2.57 -7.11
N LEU A 67 14.26 -2.76 -7.93
CA LEU A 67 12.87 -2.73 -7.46
C LEU A 67 12.48 -4.11 -6.93
N MET A 68 12.19 -4.18 -5.63
CA MET A 68 11.59 -5.38 -5.04
C MET A 68 10.10 -5.41 -5.32
N LYS A 69 9.51 -6.61 -5.45
CA LYS A 69 8.06 -6.74 -5.58
C LYS A 69 7.38 -6.38 -4.26
N LEU A 70 6.43 -5.46 -4.32
CA LEU A 70 5.53 -5.15 -3.22
C LEU A 70 4.14 -5.72 -3.48
N ASP A 71 3.34 -5.81 -2.41
CA ASP A 71 1.92 -6.09 -2.54
C ASP A 71 1.22 -4.97 -3.31
N ASP A 72 0.23 -5.31 -4.14
CA ASP A 72 -0.49 -4.34 -4.98
C ASP A 72 -1.24 -3.28 -4.13
N TYR A 73 -1.56 -3.57 -2.87
CA TYR A 73 -2.23 -2.66 -1.93
C TYR A 73 -1.29 -2.13 -0.85
N PHE A 74 0.02 -2.16 -1.10
CA PHE A 74 1.04 -1.74 -0.14
C PHE A 74 0.82 -0.32 0.37
N TYR A 75 0.68 0.67 -0.52
CA TYR A 75 0.56 2.08 -0.14
C TYR A 75 -0.66 2.32 0.76
N ILE A 76 -1.81 1.81 0.34
CA ILE A 76 -3.06 1.91 1.12
C ILE A 76 -2.92 1.23 2.48
N SER A 77 -2.26 0.06 2.53
CA SER A 77 -2.09 -0.69 3.77
C SER A 77 -1.21 0.04 4.78
N ILE A 78 -0.09 0.62 4.33
CA ILE A 78 0.80 1.38 5.21
C ILE A 78 0.16 2.70 5.62
N SER A 79 -0.49 3.44 4.71
CA SER A 79 -1.19 4.67 5.04
C SER A 79 -2.27 4.44 6.11
N ASN A 80 -3.06 3.37 6.00
CA ASN A 80 -4.06 3.03 7.00
C ASN A 80 -3.43 2.61 8.34
N MET A 81 -2.33 1.87 8.32
CA MET A 81 -1.59 1.52 9.55
C MET A 81 -1.10 2.78 10.27
N ILE A 82 -0.47 3.70 9.55
CA ILE A 82 0.04 4.97 10.11
C ILE A 82 -1.13 5.80 10.66
N ALA A 83 -2.23 5.92 9.93
CA ALA A 83 -3.41 6.67 10.38
C ALA A 83 -4.01 6.08 11.67
N LYS A 84 -4.18 4.76 11.74
CA LYS A 84 -4.68 4.09 12.96
C LYS A 84 -3.75 4.32 14.17
N LEU A 85 -2.43 4.27 13.96
CA LEU A 85 -1.45 4.54 15.02
C LEU A 85 -1.47 6.00 15.46
N GLU A 86 -1.62 6.93 14.52
CA GLU A 86 -1.70 8.36 14.79
C GLU A 86 -2.95 8.71 15.61
N GLU A 87 -4.11 8.15 15.25
CA GLU A 87 -5.35 8.34 16.00
C GLU A 87 -5.25 7.78 17.43
N LYS A 88 -4.60 6.62 17.59
CA LYS A 88 -4.35 6.06 18.92
C LYS A 88 -3.44 6.96 19.76
N ALA A 89 -2.33 7.42 19.18
CA ALA A 89 -1.37 8.29 19.85
C ALA A 89 -2.01 9.61 20.32
N LYS A 90 -2.87 10.21 19.48
CA LYS A 90 -3.63 11.43 19.82
C LYS A 90 -4.61 11.20 20.96
N LYS A 91 -5.38 10.10 20.93
CA LYS A 91 -6.37 9.77 21.98
C LYS A 91 -5.73 9.50 23.33
N GLU A 92 -4.57 8.84 23.34
CA GLU A 92 -3.86 8.45 24.56
C GLU A 92 -2.86 9.52 25.05
N ALA A 93 -2.67 10.60 24.28
CA ALA A 93 -1.64 11.63 24.51
C ALA A 93 -0.23 11.03 24.71
N ASP A 94 0.06 9.91 24.06
CA ASP A 94 1.30 9.15 24.23
C ASP A 94 2.38 9.66 23.26
N ILE A 95 3.35 10.38 23.82
CA ILE A 95 4.51 10.94 23.12
C ILE A 95 5.35 9.84 22.46
N THR A 96 5.43 8.66 23.09
CA THR A 96 6.19 7.52 22.58
C THR A 96 5.56 6.97 21.30
N LEU A 97 4.23 6.83 21.30
CA LEU A 97 3.47 6.43 20.12
C LEU A 97 3.55 7.47 19.00
N LEU A 98 3.53 8.76 19.33
CA LEU A 98 3.74 9.83 18.33
C LEU A 98 5.11 9.68 17.64
N ARG A 99 6.17 9.44 18.41
CA ARG A 99 7.51 9.23 17.83
C ARG A 99 7.57 8.00 16.92
N ILE A 100 6.84 6.93 17.26
CA ILE A 100 6.73 5.73 16.42
C ILE A 100 6.01 6.04 15.11
N VAL A 101 4.94 6.84 15.16
CA VAL A 101 4.18 7.30 13.97
C VAL A 101 5.06 8.13 13.05
N GLU A 102 5.79 9.11 13.60
CA GLU A 102 6.75 9.93 12.84
C GLU A 102 7.79 9.04 12.17
N ARG A 103 8.37 8.09 12.91
CA ARG A 103 9.35 7.18 12.34
C ARG A 103 8.78 6.31 11.23
N ALA A 104 7.55 5.83 11.37
CA ALA A 104 6.88 5.05 10.33
C ALA A 104 6.64 5.90 9.06
N LYS A 105 6.29 7.19 9.21
CA LYS A 105 6.17 8.13 8.08
C LYS A 105 7.50 8.34 7.36
N GLU A 106 8.58 8.54 8.11
CA GLU A 106 9.94 8.64 7.54
C GLU A 106 10.31 7.38 6.75
N ASP A 107 10.13 6.20 7.35
CA ASP A 107 10.46 4.91 6.74
C ASP A 107 9.68 4.68 5.45
N PHE A 108 8.39 5.01 5.46
CA PHE A 108 7.52 4.92 4.29
C PHE A 108 7.94 5.90 3.19
N ASN A 109 8.25 7.15 3.54
CA ASN A 109 8.69 8.15 2.58
C ASN A 109 10.03 7.76 1.93
N GLU A 110 10.95 7.18 2.71
CA GLU A 110 12.23 6.72 2.17
C GLU A 110 12.06 5.57 1.18
N ILE A 111 11.20 4.59 1.48
CA ILE A 111 10.84 3.52 0.52
C ILE A 111 10.26 4.14 -0.75
N HIS A 112 9.31 5.06 -0.63
CA HIS A 112 8.70 5.73 -1.77
C HIS A 112 9.74 6.45 -2.63
N ASN A 113 10.64 7.23 -2.02
CA ASN A 113 11.68 7.97 -2.74
C ASN A 113 12.65 7.05 -3.49
N ILE A 114 13.09 5.94 -2.88
CA ILE A 114 13.96 4.95 -3.52
C ILE A 114 13.25 4.34 -4.74
N ARG A 115 11.97 4.00 -4.60
CA ARG A 115 11.21 3.36 -5.67
C ARG A 115 10.94 4.31 -6.83
N ILE A 116 10.49 5.53 -6.56
CA ILE A 116 10.30 6.56 -7.60
C ILE A 116 11.59 6.84 -8.35
N ALA A 117 12.74 6.97 -7.67
CA ALA A 117 14.02 7.16 -8.33
C ALA A 117 14.36 6.02 -9.30
N ASN A 118 14.08 4.76 -8.93
CA ASN A 118 14.29 3.62 -9.82
C ASN A 118 13.29 3.55 -10.98
N ILE A 119 12.02 3.92 -10.74
CA ILE A 119 11.01 4.03 -11.81
C ILE A 119 11.43 5.07 -12.84
N LEU A 120 11.82 6.28 -12.39
CA LEU A 120 12.28 7.34 -13.28
C LEU A 120 13.54 6.92 -14.06
N ARG A 121 14.47 6.23 -13.41
CA ARG A 121 15.65 5.67 -14.07
C ARG A 121 15.28 4.65 -15.15
N ALA A 122 14.33 3.76 -14.89
CA ALA A 122 13.86 2.79 -15.88
C ALA A 122 13.17 3.46 -17.08
N ILE A 123 12.38 4.52 -16.82
CA ILE A 123 11.78 5.34 -17.88
C ILE A 123 12.86 6.01 -18.74
N GLN A 124 13.87 6.62 -18.10
CA GLN A 124 14.98 7.29 -18.78
C GLN A 124 15.76 6.33 -19.70
N PHE A 125 16.00 5.09 -19.25
CA PHE A 125 16.70 4.07 -20.04
C PHE A 125 15.78 3.27 -20.98
N ARG A 126 14.52 3.67 -21.13
CA ARG A 126 13.51 2.96 -21.95
C ARG A 126 13.40 1.47 -21.63
N SER A 127 13.56 1.11 -20.36
CA SER A 127 13.52 -0.28 -19.86
C SER A 127 12.32 -0.54 -18.96
N LEU A 128 11.24 0.25 -19.11
CA LEU A 128 10.05 0.21 -18.24
C LEU A 128 9.45 -1.21 -18.17
N ASP A 129 9.37 -1.93 -19.30
CA ASP A 129 8.80 -3.28 -19.36
C ASP A 129 9.49 -4.27 -18.41
N THR A 130 10.80 -4.08 -18.17
CA THR A 130 11.59 -4.95 -17.30
C THR A 130 11.23 -4.80 -15.82
N VAL A 131 10.71 -3.62 -15.44
CA VAL A 131 10.41 -3.28 -14.03
C VAL A 131 8.92 -3.36 -13.69
N LEU A 132 8.00 -3.33 -14.67
CA LEU A 132 6.53 -3.31 -14.46
C LEU A 132 6.03 -4.38 -13.49
N LYS A 133 6.60 -5.59 -13.53
CA LYS A 133 6.21 -6.72 -12.68
C LYS A 133 6.52 -6.54 -11.18
N PHE A 134 7.36 -5.57 -10.83
CA PHE A 134 7.76 -5.26 -9.45
C PHE A 134 7.03 -4.04 -8.87
N LEU A 135 6.29 -3.33 -9.71
CA LEU A 135 5.56 -2.12 -9.33
C LEU A 135 4.19 -2.47 -8.73
N THR A 136 3.72 -1.64 -7.81
CA THR A 136 2.31 -1.68 -7.35
C THR A 136 1.37 -1.14 -8.42
N ILE A 137 0.05 -1.23 -8.20
CA ILE A 137 -0.95 -0.70 -9.12
C ILE A 137 -0.78 0.81 -9.32
N GLU A 138 -0.56 1.55 -8.23
CA GLU A 138 -0.39 3.00 -8.25
C GLU A 138 0.89 3.39 -9.02
N GLU A 139 1.99 2.69 -8.77
CA GLU A 139 3.27 2.91 -9.45
C GLU A 139 3.22 2.59 -10.94
N ARG A 140 2.56 1.48 -11.33
CA ARG A 140 2.37 1.13 -12.75
C ARG A 140 1.62 2.23 -13.48
N THR A 141 0.57 2.75 -12.86
CA THR A 141 -0.26 3.82 -13.43
C THR A 141 0.56 5.10 -13.64
N LEU A 142 1.32 5.49 -12.61
CA LEU A 142 2.21 6.65 -12.67
C LEU A 142 3.30 6.46 -13.75
N ALA A 143 4.01 5.34 -13.71
CA ALA A 143 5.14 5.06 -14.60
C ALA A 143 4.71 5.02 -16.07
N THR A 144 3.59 4.36 -16.37
CA THR A 144 3.03 4.29 -17.73
C THR A 144 2.64 5.68 -18.24
N SER A 145 2.06 6.52 -17.37
CA SER A 145 1.67 7.89 -17.73
C SER A 145 2.90 8.76 -18.00
N LEU A 146 3.91 8.71 -17.14
CA LEU A 146 5.17 9.44 -17.31
C LEU A 146 5.92 8.99 -18.56
N TYR A 147 5.97 7.68 -18.83
CA TYR A 147 6.61 7.12 -20.02
C TYR A 147 5.94 7.62 -21.30
N LYS A 148 4.60 7.59 -21.37
CA LYS A 148 3.85 8.13 -22.50
C LYS A 148 4.09 9.63 -22.70
N LEU A 149 4.10 10.42 -21.62
CA LEU A 149 4.39 11.84 -21.69
C LEU A 149 5.80 12.11 -22.24
N LEU A 150 6.79 11.33 -21.79
CA LEU A 150 8.16 11.44 -22.28
C LEU A 150 8.27 11.03 -23.75
N GLU A 151 7.67 9.93 -24.17
CA GLU A 151 7.66 9.50 -25.58
C GLU A 151 6.97 10.54 -26.48
N CYS A 152 5.83 11.09 -26.09
CA CYS A 152 5.17 12.17 -26.83
C CYS A 152 6.06 13.41 -26.96
N TRP A 153 6.74 13.80 -25.87
CA TRP A 153 7.68 14.92 -25.89
C TRP A 153 8.86 14.65 -26.83
N LEU A 154 9.44 13.45 -26.76
CA LEU A 154 10.56 13.04 -27.62
C LEU A 154 10.15 12.96 -29.09
N GLN A 155 8.96 12.44 -29.40
CA GLN A 155 8.44 12.44 -30.77
C GLN A 155 8.26 13.87 -31.30
N LYS A 156 7.77 14.79 -30.46
CA LYS A 156 7.53 16.17 -30.87
C LYS A 156 8.81 16.98 -31.08
N TYR A 157 9.82 16.78 -30.25
CA TYR A 157 11.00 17.67 -30.19
C TYR A 157 12.31 17.00 -30.59
N THR A 158 12.37 15.68 -30.62
CA THR A 158 13.57 14.89 -30.98
C THR A 158 13.38 14.10 -32.27
N LEU A 159 12.15 13.76 -32.65
CA LEU A 159 11.80 13.22 -33.98
C LEU A 159 11.26 14.30 -34.92
N LEU A 160 11.89 15.49 -34.90
CA LEU A 160 11.80 16.45 -36.00
C LEU A 160 13.02 16.22 -36.91
N ARG A 161 12.76 15.61 -38.08
CA ARG A 161 13.58 15.65 -39.32
C ARG A 161 15.08 15.42 -39.18
#